data_AF-E6QPN7-F1
#
_entry.id   AF-E6QPN7-F1
#
_cell.length_a   1.000
_cell.length_b   1.000
_cell.length_c   1.000
_cell.angle_alpha   90.00
_cell.angle_beta   90.00
_cell.angle_gamma   90.00
#
_symmetry.space_group_name_H-M   'P 1'
#
loop_
_entity.id
_entity.type
_entity.pdbx_description
1 polymer ?
#
loop_
_entity_poly.entity_id
_entity_poly.type
_entity_poly.pdbx_seq_one_letter_code
_entity_poly.pdbx_strand_id
1 'polypeptide(L)'
;MYFVPNNEKNARLGIIASKRCMNKAVERNRNKRAVREIFRSHPVKESKLDLVVQIRRTSALTLAIQRVELASLFSQLEARCAQSLLS
;
A
#
# COMPACT_ATOMS: atom_id res chain seq x y z
N MET A 1 3.41 0.44 -7.13
CA MET A 1 3.18 -0.57 -6.07
C MET A 1 3.58 -1.91 -6.66
N TYR A 2 4.16 -2.80 -5.85
CA TYR A 2 4.53 -4.15 -6.27
C TYR A 2 3.75 -5.15 -5.42
N PHE A 3 3.49 -6.33 -5.98
CA PHE A 3 2.78 -7.40 -5.28
C PHE A 3 3.23 -8.78 -5.76
N VAL A 4 3.07 -9.79 -4.92
CA VAL A 4 3.22 -11.20 -5.27
C VAL A 4 2.27 -12.04 -4.40
N PRO A 5 1.72 -13.17 -4.89
CA PRO A 5 1.02 -14.12 -4.03
C PRO A 5 1.91 -14.66 -2.91
N ASN A 6 1.32 -14.92 -1.75
CA ASN A 6 1.97 -15.59 -0.63
C ASN A 6 1.11 -16.79 -0.17
N ASN A 7 1.69 -17.64 0.67
CA ASN A 7 0.99 -18.79 1.26
C ASN A 7 0.51 -18.51 2.70
N GLU A 8 0.47 -17.24 3.11
CA GLU A 8 0.04 -16.84 4.44
C GLU A 8 -1.48 -16.69 4.51
N LYS A 9 -2.02 -16.55 5.72
CA LYS A 9 -3.46 -16.31 5.91
C LYS A 9 -3.87 -14.89 5.48
N ASN A 10 -2.97 -13.93 5.66
CA ASN A 10 -3.23 -12.50 5.52
C ASN A 10 -2.14 -11.82 4.70
N ALA A 11 -2.45 -10.62 4.22
CA ALA A 11 -1.53 -9.86 3.40
C ALA A 11 -0.43 -9.26 4.27
N ARG A 12 0.79 -9.22 3.72
CA ARG A 12 1.92 -8.53 4.34
C ARG A 12 2.16 -7.20 3.63
N LEU A 13 2.49 -6.15 4.39
CA LEU A 13 2.73 -4.82 3.85
C LEU A 13 4.18 -4.37 4.12
N GLY A 14 4.94 -4.20 3.05
CA GLY A 14 6.19 -3.45 3.02
C GLY A 14 5.95 -2.00 2.58
N ILE A 15 6.63 -1.05 3.21
CA ILE A 15 6.55 0.38 2.83
C ILE A 15 7.95 0.94 2.62
N ILE A 16 8.20 1.47 1.43
CA ILE A 16 9.44 2.16 1.07
C ILE A 16 9.18 3.67 1.09
N ALA A 17 9.84 4.38 2.00
CA ALA A 17 9.83 5.84 2.06
C ALA A 17 11.27 6.36 1.91
N SER A 18 11.59 6.92 0.75
CA SER A 18 12.97 7.32 0.44
C SER A 18 13.40 8.56 1.25
N LYS A 19 14.67 8.59 1.67
CA LYS A 19 15.25 9.80 2.30
C LYS A 19 15.28 10.98 1.32
N ARG A 20 15.52 10.71 0.02
CA ARG A 20 15.58 11.73 -1.05
C ARG A 20 14.29 12.53 -1.19
N CYS A 21 13.13 11.90 -1.01
CA CYS A 21 11.83 12.55 -1.14
C CYS A 21 11.31 13.10 0.19
N MET A 22 11.81 12.60 1.32
CA MET A 22 11.37 12.94 2.68
C MET A 22 12.60 12.99 3.59
N ASN A 23 13.20 14.17 3.74
CA ASN A 23 14.44 14.32 4.48
C ASN A 23 14.24 14.08 5.99
N LYS A 24 13.09 14.49 6.54
CA LYS A 24 12.79 14.35 7.97
C LYS A 24 12.27 12.95 8.31
N ALA A 25 12.81 12.34 9.36
CA ALA A 25 12.35 11.02 9.84
C ALA A 25 10.89 11.03 10.27
N VAL A 26 10.46 12.12 10.92
CA VAL A 26 9.08 12.33 11.36
C VAL A 26 8.12 12.33 10.17
N GLU A 27 8.49 13.00 9.07
CA GLU A 27 7.70 13.03 7.84
C GLU A 27 7.56 11.63 7.21
N ARG A 28 8.68 10.88 7.11
CA ARG A 28 8.64 9.48 6.65
C ARG A 28 7.74 8.62 7.54
N ASN A 29 7.84 8.79 8.86
CA ASN A 29 7.06 8.00 9.81
C ASN A 29 5.56 8.33 9.73
N ARG A 30 5.21 9.60 9.53
CA ARG A 30 3.82 10.04 9.31
C ARG A 30 3.25 9.43 8.03
N ASN A 31 3.97 9.50 6.92
CA ASN A 31 3.51 8.92 5.66
C ASN A 31 3.39 7.38 5.73
N LYS A 32 4.38 6.69 6.33
CA LYS A 32 4.26 5.25 6.61
C LYS A 32 3.05 4.93 7.49
N ARG A 33 2.74 5.81 8.46
CA ARG A 33 1.57 5.63 9.34
C ARG A 33 0.26 5.73 8.55
N ALA A 34 0.11 6.74 7.70
CA ALA A 34 -1.06 6.88 6.84
C ALA A 34 -1.28 5.63 5.97
N VAL A 35 -0.23 5.16 5.29
CA VAL A 35 -0.31 3.93 4.46
C VAL A 35 -0.71 2.71 5.29
N ARG A 36 -0.16 2.54 6.50
CA ARG A 36 -0.54 1.42 7.39
C ARG A 36 -2.00 1.51 7.84
N GLU A 37 -2.49 2.70 8.18
CA GLU A 37 -3.88 2.89 8.62
C GLU A 37 -4.86 2.59 7.48
N ILE A 38 -4.57 3.08 6.27
CA ILE A 38 -5.37 2.79 5.07
C ILE A 38 -5.41 1.29 4.81
N PHE A 39 -4.25 0.62 4.78
CA PHE A 39 -4.15 -0.83 4.60
C PHE A 39 -4.94 -1.62 5.65
N ARG A 40 -4.80 -1.30 6.95
CA ARG A 40 -5.52 -1.98 8.04
C ARG A 40 -7.04 -1.82 7.96
N SER A 41 -7.51 -0.74 7.35
CA SER A 41 -8.94 -0.47 7.14
C SER A 41 -9.51 -1.08 5.85
N HIS A 42 -8.66 -1.61 4.97
CA HIS A 42 -9.07 -2.09 3.66
C HIS A 42 -9.18 -3.63 3.62
N PRO A 43 -10.16 -4.22 2.90
CA PRO A 43 -10.32 -5.68 2.80
C PRO A 43 -9.09 -6.44 2.31
N VAL A 44 -8.28 -5.83 1.44
CA VAL A 44 -7.01 -6.38 0.93
C VAL A 44 -6.08 -6.95 2.01
N LYS A 45 -6.18 -6.51 3.28
CA LYS A 45 -5.38 -7.08 4.38
C LYS A 45 -5.63 -8.57 4.62
N GLU A 46 -6.81 -9.07 4.23
CA GLU A 46 -7.22 -10.48 4.35
C GLU A 46 -6.85 -11.29 3.09
N SER A 47 -6.21 -10.66 2.09
CA SER A 47 -5.74 -11.35 0.89
C SER A 47 -4.43 -12.11 1.14
N LYS A 48 -4.13 -13.14 0.35
CA LYS A 48 -2.87 -13.88 0.44
C LYS A 48 -1.78 -13.26 -0.42
N LEU A 49 -1.47 -11.98 -0.17
CA LEU A 49 -0.55 -11.18 -0.97
C LEU A 49 0.55 -10.53 -0.13
N ASP A 50 1.76 -10.51 -0.68
CA ASP A 50 2.81 -9.60 -0.22
C ASP A 50 2.75 -8.31 -1.03
N LEU A 51 2.54 -7.19 -0.36
CA LEU A 51 2.36 -5.88 -0.96
C LEU A 51 3.52 -4.97 -0.60
N VAL A 52 4.10 -4.28 -1.60
CA VAL A 52 5.13 -3.26 -1.39
C VAL A 52 4.68 -1.92 -1.95
N VAL A 53 4.47 -0.97 -1.05
CA VAL A 53 4.09 0.41 -1.37
C VAL A 53 5.32 1.30 -1.34
N GLN A 54 5.69 1.88 -2.48
CA GLN A 54 6.75 2.87 -2.58
C GLN A 54 6.15 4.27 -2.59
N ILE A 55 6.49 5.08 -1.58
CA ILE A 55 6.09 6.48 -1.48
C ILE A 55 7.09 7.30 -2.31
N ARG A 56 6.65 7.73 -3.50
CA ARG A 56 7.50 8.42 -4.48
C ARG A 56 7.63 9.92 -4.25
N ARG A 57 6.65 10.56 -3.62
CA ARG A 57 6.64 11.99 -3.29
C ARG A 57 5.87 12.21 -2.00
N THR A 58 6.23 13.25 -1.28
CA THR A 58 5.38 13.84 -0.23
C THR A 58 4.20 14.47 -0.94
N SER A 59 3.01 13.89 -0.81
CA SER A 59 1.84 14.53 -1.36
C SER A 59 1.46 15.70 -0.45
N ALA A 60 1.27 16.89 -1.03
CA ALA A 60 0.63 18.01 -0.35
C ALA A 60 -0.89 17.77 -0.18
N LEU A 61 -1.38 16.62 -0.66
CA LEU A 61 -2.78 16.25 -0.61
C LEU A 61 -3.15 15.83 0.80
N THR A 62 -4.43 16.01 1.12
CA THR A 62 -4.98 15.59 2.41
C THR A 62 -4.92 14.07 2.55
N LEU A 63 -4.95 13.60 3.80
CA LEU A 63 -5.02 12.17 4.11
C LEU A 63 -6.23 11.49 3.44
N ALA A 64 -7.34 12.21 3.28
CA ALA A 64 -8.54 11.71 2.60
C ALA A 64 -8.25 11.35 1.15
N ILE A 65 -7.54 12.20 0.41
CA ILE A 65 -7.19 11.95 -0.99
C ILE A 65 -6.21 10.78 -1.09
N GLN A 66 -5.18 10.76 -0.22
CA GLN A 66 -4.23 9.64 -0.17
C GLN A 66 -4.92 8.30 0.11
N ARG A 67 -5.96 8.32 0.96
CA ARG A 67 -6.78 7.14 1.26
C ARG A 67 -7.52 6.65 0.02
N VAL A 68 -8.18 7.54 -0.72
CA VAL A 68 -8.92 7.18 -1.93
C VAL A 68 -7.99 6.60 -2.98
N GLU A 69 -6.86 7.25 -3.24
CA GLU A 69 -5.89 6.80 -4.25
C GLU A 69 -5.31 5.42 -3.90
N LEU A 70 -4.87 5.24 -2.65
CA LEU A 70 -4.28 3.98 -2.22
C LEU A 70 -5.32 2.84 -2.16
N ALA A 71 -6.55 3.13 -1.73
CA ALA A 71 -7.64 2.15 -1.75
C ALA A 71 -7.97 1.71 -3.18
N SER A 72 -8.02 2.65 -4.13
CA SER A 72 -8.25 2.30 -5.54
C SER A 72 -7.16 1.38 -6.08
N LEU A 73 -5.89 1.62 -5.73
CA LEU A 73 -4.78 0.74 -6.10
C LEU A 73 -4.93 -0.66 -5.49
N PHE A 74 -5.40 -0.77 -4.24
CA PHE A 74 -5.67 -2.08 -3.61
C PHE A 74 -6.80 -2.83 -4.32
N SER A 75 -7.91 -2.17 -4.65
CA SER A 75 -9.00 -2.80 -5.39
C SER A 75 -8.57 -3.28 -6.79
N GLN A 76 -7.73 -2.51 -7.49
CA GLN A 76 -7.18 -2.93 -8.79
C GLN A 76 -6.30 -4.19 -8.66
N LEU A 77 -5.62 -4.37 -7.54
CA LEU A 77 -4.81 -5.57 -7.29
C LEU A 77 -5.65 -6.82 -7.09
N GLU A 78 -6.73 -6.72 -6.33
CA GLU A 78 -7.67 -7.82 -6.14
C GLU A 78 -8.23 -8.28 -7.49
N ALA A 79 -8.60 -7.35 -8.37
CA ALA A 79 -9.08 -7.65 -9.72
C ALA A 79 -8.03 -8.34 -10.60
N ARG A 80 -6.77 -7.89 -10.56
CA ARG A 80 -5.67 -8.50 -11.34
C ARG A 80 -5.26 -9.87 -10.82
N CYS A 81 -5.34 -10.10 -9.52
CA CYS A 81 -5.05 -11.42 -8.94
C CYS A 81 -6.13 -12.45 -9.33
N ALA A 82 -7.40 -12.03 -9.38
CA ALA A 82 -8.48 -12.90 -9.86
C ALA A 82 -8.27 -13.35 -11.32
N GLN A 83 -7.71 -12.48 -12.16
CA GLN A 83 -7.39 -12.80 -13.55
C GLN A 83 -6.13 -13.66 -13.71
N SER A 84 -5.11 -13.46 -12.87
CA SER A 84 -3.85 -14.22 -12.93
C SER A 84 -3.96 -15.67 -12.40
N LEU A 85 -5.02 -16.01 -11.68
CA LEU A 85 -5.30 -17.38 -11.21
C LEU A 85 -6.06 -18.23 -12.25
N LEU A 86 -6.46 -17.63 -13.38
CA LEU A 86 -7.21 -18.28 -14.47
C LEU A 86 -6.34 -18.57 -15.71
N SER A 87 -5.03 -18.39 -15.61
CA SER A 87 -4.04 -18.57 -16.69
C SER A 87 -2.86 -19.39 -16.20
#